data_AF-A0A495DLT6-F1
#
_entry.id   AF-A0A495DLT6-F1
#
_cell.length_a   1.000
_cell.length_b   1.000
_cell.length_c   1.000
_cell.angle_alpha   90.00
_cell.angle_beta   90.00
_cell.angle_gamma   90.00
#
_symmetry.space_group_name_H-M   'P 1'
#
loop_
_entity.id
_entity.type
_entity.pdbx_description
1 polymer ?
#
loop_
_entity_poly.entity_id
_entity_poly.type
_entity_poly.pdbx_seq_one_letter_code
_entity_poly.pdbx_strand_id
1 'polypeptide(L)'
;MVNAVIERFQRLDAAFCERASKGERLYGRFSALACISATEAPEALVARTLTIRDRMNEGLGTWRSPGRAMRLVFSAALASSNRNADQFFAIREAINTRRRERGSRVLSHGGSCAALALAVAGGEIGQVDTFFDILDEISLPWWRRVPAREDVLAATFAAMGETPDCARAKLDKARQALRAAGVPGHHVEGAAQEICLGPIDHGEIAAAWTSLNTAVRGRIVLRNGVGKTGLAILAARGRGAETADRLVSSFEAVRALRPRPSGQVAARLAMRLAQAQTGTSQPHAAARDLAAILAAQAAVIAAVAGSTAAVAAAS
;
A
#
# COMPACT_ATOMS: atom_id res chain seq x y z
N MET A 1 -27.66 -1.99 -0.23
CA MET A 1 -27.05 -1.45 0.99
C MET A 1 -25.64 -0.99 0.60
N VAL A 2 -25.39 0.31 0.49
CA VAL A 2 -24.06 0.82 0.11
C VAL A 2 -23.11 0.52 1.27
N ASN A 3 -21.96 -0.07 0.96
CA ASN A 3 -21.00 -0.52 1.96
C ASN A 3 -20.42 0.70 2.71
N ALA A 4 -20.50 0.73 4.05
CA ALA A 4 -20.03 1.84 4.89
C ALA A 4 -18.57 2.25 4.60
N VAL A 5 -17.72 1.32 4.16
CA VAL A 5 -16.34 1.60 3.73
C VAL A 5 -16.30 2.45 2.46
N ILE A 6 -17.18 2.17 1.48
CA ILE A 6 -17.28 2.95 0.24
C ILE A 6 -17.77 4.37 0.55
N GLU A 7 -18.79 4.51 1.40
CA GLU A 7 -19.31 5.83 1.79
C GLU A 7 -18.25 6.65 2.52
N ARG A 8 -17.52 6.02 3.46
CA ARG A 8 -16.42 6.68 4.17
C ARG A 8 -15.32 7.12 3.20
N PHE A 9 -14.95 6.27 2.25
CA PHE A 9 -13.99 6.64 1.21
C PHE A 9 -14.46 7.82 0.37
N GLN A 10 -15.73 7.85 -0.05
CA GLN A 10 -16.29 8.97 -0.83
C GLN A 10 -16.27 10.28 -0.05
N ARG A 11 -16.60 10.25 1.25
CA ARG A 11 -16.51 11.43 2.14
C ARG A 11 -15.07 11.91 2.30
N LEU A 12 -14.13 11.00 2.51
CA LEU A 12 -12.70 11.32 2.58
C LEU A 12 -12.17 11.87 1.23
N ASP A 13 -12.54 11.27 0.10
CA ASP A 13 -12.15 11.74 -1.23
C ASP A 13 -12.67 13.14 -1.49
N ALA A 14 -13.93 13.42 -1.16
CA ALA A 14 -14.52 14.75 -1.28
C ALA A 14 -13.74 15.79 -0.43
N ALA A 15 -13.50 15.48 0.85
CA ALA A 15 -12.77 16.37 1.76
C ALA A 15 -11.31 16.62 1.30
N PHE A 16 -10.62 15.59 0.78
CA PHE A 16 -9.30 15.77 0.19
C PHE A 16 -9.36 16.56 -1.12
N CYS A 17 -10.34 16.30 -2.00
CA CYS A 17 -10.46 17.01 -3.28
C CYS A 17 -10.76 18.51 -3.12
N GLU A 18 -11.50 18.88 -2.07
CA GLU A 18 -11.82 20.27 -1.75
C GLU A 18 -10.58 21.05 -1.27
N ARG A 19 -9.71 20.40 -0.49
CA ARG A 19 -8.59 21.07 0.19
C ARG A 19 -7.23 20.86 -0.47
N ALA A 20 -7.07 19.82 -1.29
CA ALA A 20 -5.85 19.55 -2.02
C ALA A 20 -5.71 20.47 -3.24
N SER A 21 -4.47 20.84 -3.59
CA SER A 21 -4.22 21.62 -4.80
C SER A 21 -4.62 20.84 -6.07
N LYS A 22 -4.88 21.53 -7.18
CA LYS A 22 -5.33 20.90 -8.44
C LYS A 22 -4.42 19.75 -8.90
N GLY A 23 -3.11 19.86 -8.70
CA GLY A 23 -2.12 18.83 -9.04
C GLY A 23 -2.05 17.65 -8.06
N GLU A 24 -2.66 17.76 -6.89
CA GLU A 24 -2.66 16.74 -5.84
C GLU A 24 -3.95 15.92 -5.80
N ARG A 25 -5.00 16.27 -6.56
CA ARG A 25 -6.31 15.60 -6.51
C ARG A 25 -6.24 14.09 -6.69
N LEU A 26 -5.39 13.59 -7.60
CA LEU A 26 -5.17 12.14 -7.77
C LEU A 26 -4.59 11.50 -6.49
N TYR A 27 -3.64 12.19 -5.85
CA TYR A 27 -3.02 11.75 -4.61
C TYR A 27 -3.97 11.90 -3.42
N GLY A 28 -4.91 12.84 -3.47
CA GLY A 28 -6.03 12.96 -2.51
C GLY A 28 -6.84 11.66 -2.41
N ARG A 29 -7.06 10.95 -3.51
CA ARG A 29 -7.74 9.64 -3.51
C ARG A 29 -6.97 8.55 -2.78
N PHE A 30 -5.67 8.48 -3.02
CA PHE A 30 -4.81 7.55 -2.30
C PHE A 30 -4.68 7.94 -0.82
N SER A 31 -4.76 9.23 -0.52
CA SER A 31 -4.78 9.75 0.85
C SER A 31 -6.09 9.38 1.56
N ALA A 32 -7.22 9.50 0.88
CA ALA A 32 -8.53 9.04 1.37
C ALA A 32 -8.51 7.54 1.69
N LEU A 33 -7.92 6.74 0.81
CA LEU A 33 -7.74 5.31 1.02
C LEU A 33 -6.82 5.01 2.23
N ALA A 34 -5.71 5.73 2.38
CA ALA A 34 -4.81 5.58 3.54
C ALA A 34 -5.48 5.92 4.88
N CYS A 35 -6.51 6.76 4.83
CA CYS A 35 -7.29 7.23 5.96
C CYS A 35 -8.55 6.39 6.25
N ILE A 36 -8.83 5.36 5.44
CA ILE A 36 -10.14 4.70 5.44
C ILE A 36 -10.46 3.99 6.76
N SER A 37 -9.45 3.42 7.41
CA SER A 37 -9.62 2.69 8.68
C SER A 37 -9.46 3.57 9.92
N ALA A 38 -9.17 4.87 9.78
CA ALA A 38 -9.17 5.79 10.91
C ALA A 38 -10.60 5.98 11.42
N THR A 39 -10.79 6.19 12.72
CA THR A 39 -12.12 6.40 13.34
C THR A 39 -12.55 7.86 13.32
N GLU A 40 -11.61 8.78 13.15
CA GLU A 40 -11.85 10.22 13.16
C GLU A 40 -12.74 10.69 12.01
N ALA A 41 -13.36 11.86 12.23
CA ALA A 41 -14.12 12.57 11.21
C ALA A 41 -13.23 12.93 10.00
N PRO A 42 -13.73 12.81 8.76
CA PRO A 42 -12.97 13.12 7.55
C PRO A 42 -12.27 14.49 7.58
N GLU A 43 -12.96 15.52 8.06
CA GLU A 43 -12.49 16.92 8.06
C GLU A 43 -11.29 17.11 8.99
N ALA A 44 -11.36 16.51 10.19
CA ALA A 44 -10.29 16.53 11.17
C ALA A 44 -9.05 15.78 10.66
N LEU A 45 -9.26 14.62 10.04
CA LEU A 45 -8.19 13.80 9.51
C LEU A 45 -7.49 14.45 8.31
N VAL A 46 -8.24 15.11 7.43
CA VAL A 46 -7.68 15.91 6.33
C VAL A 46 -6.92 17.12 6.88
N ALA A 47 -7.45 17.81 7.90
CA ALA A 47 -6.73 18.93 8.53
C ALA A 47 -5.37 18.49 9.08
N ARG A 48 -5.33 17.42 9.87
CA ARG A 48 -4.07 16.86 10.40
C ARG A 48 -3.12 16.44 9.27
N THR A 49 -3.65 15.80 8.24
CA THR A 49 -2.88 15.37 7.07
C THR A 49 -2.19 16.55 6.38
N LEU A 50 -2.89 17.67 6.20
CA LEU A 50 -2.34 18.86 5.56
C LEU A 50 -1.26 19.52 6.44
N THR A 51 -1.46 19.59 7.75
CA THR A 51 -0.42 20.07 8.68
C THR A 51 0.85 19.21 8.60
N ILE A 52 0.72 17.89 8.58
CA ILE A 52 1.86 16.98 8.43
C ILE A 52 2.51 17.18 7.05
N ARG A 53 1.72 17.37 5.98
CA ARG A 53 2.23 17.61 4.62
C ARG A 53 3.04 18.88 4.54
N ASP A 54 2.58 19.95 5.18
CA ASP A 54 3.28 21.23 5.16
C ASP A 54 4.62 21.13 5.90
N ARG A 55 4.64 20.44 7.05
CA ARG A 55 5.88 20.08 7.74
C ARG A 55 6.80 19.18 6.89
N MET A 56 6.24 18.22 6.14
CA MET A 56 6.99 17.41 5.19
C MET A 56 7.58 18.24 4.05
N ASN A 57 6.87 19.28 3.59
CA ASN A 57 7.33 20.18 2.55
C ASN A 57 8.53 21.01 3.00
N GLU A 58 8.46 21.55 4.22
CA GLU A 58 9.56 22.28 4.86
C GLU A 58 10.80 21.38 5.02
N GLY A 59 10.66 20.22 5.67
CA GLY A 59 11.82 19.38 6.01
C GLY A 59 12.48 18.66 4.82
N LEU A 60 11.75 18.46 3.72
CA LEU A 60 12.29 17.80 2.51
C LEU A 60 12.75 18.78 1.43
N GLY A 61 12.29 20.04 1.48
CA GLY A 61 12.51 21.01 0.41
C GLY A 61 11.99 20.52 -0.94
N THR A 62 12.57 20.97 -2.05
CA THR A 62 12.08 20.67 -3.41
C THR A 62 12.59 19.31 -3.93
N TRP A 63 13.81 18.93 -3.58
CA TRP A 63 14.55 17.89 -4.30
C TRP A 63 14.56 16.52 -3.62
N ARG A 64 14.20 16.44 -2.33
CA ARG A 64 14.23 15.17 -1.60
C ARG A 64 12.93 14.38 -1.81
N SER A 65 13.10 13.08 -1.98
CA SER A 65 12.00 12.11 -1.99
C SER A 65 11.32 12.01 -0.62
N PRO A 66 10.01 11.73 -0.55
CA PRO A 66 9.05 11.65 -1.67
C PRO A 66 8.79 13.03 -2.31
N GLY A 67 8.48 13.05 -3.60
CA GLY A 67 8.09 14.29 -4.30
C GLY A 67 6.81 14.91 -3.73
N ARG A 68 6.58 16.21 -3.98
CA ARG A 68 5.52 17.01 -3.32
C ARG A 68 4.15 16.34 -3.30
N ALA A 69 3.71 15.80 -4.44
CA ALA A 69 2.38 15.18 -4.52
C ALA A 69 2.28 13.85 -3.73
N MET A 70 3.37 13.08 -3.62
CA MET A 70 3.42 11.88 -2.77
C MET A 70 3.49 12.20 -1.28
N ARG A 71 3.97 13.38 -0.89
CA ARG A 71 3.98 13.81 0.52
C ARG A 71 2.58 13.87 1.10
N LEU A 72 1.56 14.19 0.29
CA LEU A 72 0.17 14.15 0.75
C LEU A 72 -0.24 12.73 1.19
N VAL A 73 0.12 11.71 0.41
CA VAL A 73 -0.19 10.29 0.74
C VAL A 73 0.61 9.82 1.95
N PHE A 74 1.88 10.19 2.05
CA PHE A 74 2.71 9.89 3.22
C PHE A 74 2.14 10.55 4.47
N SER A 75 1.71 11.80 4.35
CA SER A 75 1.12 12.55 5.46
C SER A 75 -0.21 11.95 5.89
N ALA A 76 -1.01 11.46 4.95
CA ALA A 76 -2.27 10.78 5.23
C ALA A 76 -2.03 9.45 5.97
N ALA A 77 -0.99 8.71 5.56
CA ALA A 77 -0.58 7.49 6.24
C ALA A 77 -0.08 7.74 7.67
N LEU A 78 0.73 8.78 7.87
CA LEU A 78 1.19 9.19 9.19
C LEU A 78 0.00 9.68 10.04
N ALA A 79 -0.86 10.51 9.47
CA ALA A 79 -2.05 11.01 10.15
C ALA A 79 -2.95 9.86 10.59
N SER A 80 -3.32 8.94 9.69
CA SER A 80 -4.19 7.82 10.03
C SER A 80 -3.59 6.91 11.10
N SER A 81 -2.26 6.87 11.18
CA SER A 81 -1.49 6.09 12.14
C SER A 81 -1.21 6.79 13.47
N ASN A 82 -1.68 8.03 13.64
CA ASN A 82 -1.37 8.90 14.77
C ASN A 82 0.16 9.11 14.94
N ARG A 83 0.83 9.35 13.82
CA ARG A 83 2.26 9.66 13.69
C ARG A 83 2.42 11.05 13.06
N ASN A 84 3.63 11.61 13.13
CA ASN A 84 3.92 12.94 12.60
C ASN A 84 5.15 12.93 11.67
N ALA A 85 5.41 14.09 11.05
CA ALA A 85 6.53 14.25 10.11
C ALA A 85 7.91 14.15 10.79
N ASP A 86 8.04 14.64 12.03
CA ASP A 86 9.33 14.64 12.74
C ASP A 86 9.78 13.20 13.08
N GLN A 87 8.85 12.32 13.46
CA GLN A 87 9.13 10.89 13.65
C GLN A 87 9.57 10.22 12.34
N PHE A 88 8.91 10.54 11.23
CA PHE A 88 9.34 10.09 9.90
C PHE A 88 10.75 10.57 9.56
N PHE A 89 11.10 11.83 9.85
CA PHE A 89 12.43 12.37 9.59
C PHE A 89 13.50 11.70 10.44
N ALA A 90 13.26 11.53 11.74
CA ALA A 90 14.20 10.87 12.64
C ALA A 90 14.49 9.42 12.21
N ILE A 91 13.45 8.64 11.89
CA ILE A 91 13.61 7.28 11.37
C ILE A 91 14.37 7.28 10.03
N ARG A 92 14.01 8.17 9.11
CA ARG A 92 14.67 8.25 7.81
C ARG A 92 16.14 8.61 7.94
N GLU A 93 16.50 9.51 8.84
CA GLU A 93 17.87 9.87 9.12
C GLU A 93 18.64 8.67 9.70
N ALA A 94 18.08 7.99 10.69
CA ALA A 94 18.67 6.78 11.27
C ALA A 94 18.91 5.69 10.21
N ILE A 95 17.93 5.42 9.34
CA ILE A 95 18.09 4.48 8.21
C ILE A 95 19.24 4.91 7.30
N ASN A 96 19.37 6.19 6.96
CA ASN A 96 20.42 6.67 6.07
C ASN A 96 21.80 6.67 6.71
N THR A 97 21.91 6.97 8.00
CA THR A 97 23.16 6.87 8.76
C THR A 97 23.58 5.41 8.86
N ARG A 98 22.66 4.52 9.26
CA ARG A 98 22.98 3.11 9.40
C ARG A 98 23.33 2.44 8.07
N ARG A 99 22.67 2.82 6.98
CA ARG A 99 23.02 2.38 5.62
C ARG A 99 24.48 2.69 5.28
N ARG A 100 24.95 3.91 5.61
CA ARG A 100 26.32 4.35 5.33
C ARG A 100 27.33 3.57 6.16
N GLU A 101 27.04 3.36 7.44
CA GLU A 101 27.89 2.58 8.35
C GLU A 101 28.03 1.12 7.93
N ARG A 102 26.91 0.48 7.54
CA ARG A 102 26.90 -0.93 7.11
C ARG A 102 27.41 -1.14 5.68
N GLY A 103 27.62 -0.07 4.90
CA GLY A 103 27.87 -0.20 3.46
C GLY A 103 26.72 -0.86 2.71
N SER A 104 25.49 -0.79 3.26
CA SER A 104 24.32 -1.45 2.69
C SER A 104 23.91 -0.82 1.35
N ARG A 105 23.19 -1.61 0.56
CA ARG A 105 22.65 -1.21 -0.75
C ARG A 105 21.81 0.07 -0.69
N VAL A 106 21.69 0.73 -1.84
CA VAL A 106 20.79 1.87 -2.02
C VAL A 106 19.34 1.44 -1.83
N LEU A 107 18.61 2.21 -1.02
CA LEU A 107 17.19 2.00 -0.75
C LEU A 107 16.32 2.82 -1.71
N SER A 108 15.14 2.30 -1.99
CA SER A 108 14.14 2.95 -2.85
C SER A 108 13.74 4.29 -2.28
N HIS A 109 13.64 5.31 -3.15
CA HIS A 109 13.29 6.68 -2.76
C HIS A 109 14.15 7.23 -1.61
N GLY A 110 15.43 6.84 -1.55
CA GLY A 110 16.35 7.28 -0.50
C GLY A 110 15.90 6.86 0.92
N GLY A 111 15.33 5.66 1.04
CA GLY A 111 14.85 5.09 2.30
C GLY A 111 13.49 5.63 2.77
N SER A 112 12.84 6.51 2.00
CA SER A 112 11.59 7.15 2.43
C SER A 112 10.44 6.14 2.59
N CYS A 113 10.34 5.15 1.70
CA CYS A 113 9.29 4.13 1.82
C CYS A 113 9.50 3.23 3.04
N ALA A 114 10.75 2.83 3.33
CA ALA A 114 11.09 2.08 4.54
C ALA A 114 10.80 2.91 5.80
N ALA A 115 11.21 4.18 5.82
CA ALA A 115 10.95 5.07 6.96
C ALA A 115 9.46 5.27 7.21
N LEU A 116 8.66 5.47 6.15
CA LEU A 116 7.21 5.56 6.28
C LEU A 116 6.63 4.26 6.83
N ALA A 117 7.01 3.11 6.25
CA ALA A 117 6.48 1.82 6.66
C ALA A 117 6.82 1.51 8.13
N LEU A 118 8.06 1.75 8.55
CA LEU A 118 8.49 1.59 9.94
C LEU A 118 7.69 2.52 10.87
N ALA A 119 7.59 3.81 10.54
CA ALA A 119 6.88 4.79 11.37
C ALA A 119 5.38 4.47 11.51
N VAL A 120 4.73 4.17 10.38
CA VAL A 120 3.28 3.91 10.30
C VAL A 120 2.95 2.62 11.05
N ALA A 121 3.73 1.55 10.86
CA ALA A 121 3.59 0.29 11.61
C ALA A 121 3.96 0.41 13.11
N GLY A 122 4.35 1.61 13.57
CA GLY A 122 4.63 1.89 14.97
C GLY A 122 6.03 1.54 15.44
N GLY A 123 6.95 1.32 14.51
CA GLY A 123 8.35 1.07 14.83
C GLY A 123 9.12 2.32 15.27
N GLU A 124 10.30 2.07 15.82
CA GLU A 124 11.19 3.06 16.42
C GLU A 124 12.59 3.01 15.81
N ILE A 125 13.41 4.04 16.11
CA ILE A 125 14.79 4.15 15.62
C ILE A 125 15.64 2.93 16.01
N GLY A 126 15.40 2.35 17.20
CA GLY A 126 16.13 1.16 17.66
C GLY A 126 15.94 -0.09 16.79
N GLN A 127 14.92 -0.12 15.93
CA GLN A 127 14.63 -1.26 15.04
C GLN A 127 15.29 -1.14 13.66
N VAL A 128 16.08 -0.08 13.41
CA VAL A 128 16.73 0.12 12.11
C VAL A 128 17.74 -0.99 11.77
N ASP A 129 18.45 -1.53 12.76
CA ASP A 129 19.33 -2.67 12.55
C ASP A 129 18.57 -3.93 12.14
N THR A 130 17.52 -4.26 12.89
CA THR A 130 16.63 -5.37 12.57
C THR A 130 15.99 -5.21 11.19
N PHE A 131 15.65 -3.99 10.78
CA PHE A 131 15.19 -3.71 9.42
C PHE A 131 16.22 -4.15 8.35
N PHE A 132 17.51 -3.81 8.52
CA PHE A 132 18.53 -4.23 7.56
C PHE A 132 18.78 -5.74 7.61
N ASP A 133 18.79 -6.35 8.79
CA ASP A 133 18.97 -7.81 8.93
C ASP A 133 17.82 -8.58 8.25
N ILE A 134 16.58 -8.14 8.45
CA ILE A 134 15.42 -8.69 7.76
C ILE A 134 15.52 -8.42 6.26
N LEU A 135 15.92 -7.20 5.85
CA LEU A 135 16.02 -6.84 4.44
C LEU A 135 17.02 -7.74 3.72
N ASP A 136 18.20 -7.96 4.30
CA ASP A 136 19.24 -8.82 3.74
C ASP A 136 18.74 -10.27 3.63
N GLU A 137 18.03 -10.76 4.65
CA GLU A 137 17.38 -12.06 4.62
C GLU A 137 16.32 -12.11 3.51
N ILE A 138 15.25 -11.33 3.55
CA ILE A 138 14.11 -11.51 2.61
C ILE A 138 14.41 -11.15 1.15
N SER A 139 15.57 -10.56 0.86
CA SER A 139 15.93 -10.09 -0.46
C SER A 139 15.98 -11.18 -1.51
N LEU A 140 15.44 -10.85 -2.69
CA LEU A 140 15.49 -11.73 -3.84
C LEU A 140 16.82 -11.59 -4.60
N PRO A 141 17.18 -12.56 -5.45
CA PRO A 141 18.27 -12.38 -6.40
C PRO A 141 18.02 -11.18 -7.32
N TRP A 142 19.08 -10.45 -7.68
CA TRP A 142 18.98 -9.12 -8.33
C TRP A 142 18.03 -9.05 -9.54
N TRP A 143 17.95 -10.13 -10.33
CA TRP A 143 17.08 -10.22 -11.52
C TRP A 143 15.57 -10.39 -11.21
N ARG A 144 15.19 -10.59 -9.95
CA ARG A 144 13.78 -10.70 -9.50
C ARG A 144 13.40 -9.66 -8.45
N ARG A 145 14.30 -8.76 -8.11
CA ARG A 145 14.07 -7.80 -7.02
C ARG A 145 13.01 -6.78 -7.38
N VAL A 146 12.21 -6.44 -6.39
CA VAL A 146 11.35 -5.26 -6.40
C VAL A 146 11.72 -4.44 -5.16
N PRO A 147 12.79 -3.62 -5.22
CA PRO A 147 13.39 -3.00 -4.04
C PRO A 147 12.37 -2.24 -3.18
N ALA A 148 11.44 -1.51 -3.79
CA ALA A 148 10.45 -0.72 -3.05
C ALA A 148 9.49 -1.57 -2.22
N ARG A 149 9.22 -2.82 -2.64
CA ARG A 149 8.39 -3.76 -1.87
C ARG A 149 9.19 -4.44 -0.77
N GLU A 150 10.43 -4.83 -1.06
CA GLU A 150 11.35 -5.41 -0.09
C GLU A 150 11.61 -4.43 1.07
N ASP A 151 11.92 -3.16 0.76
CA ASP A 151 12.20 -2.11 1.73
C ASP A 151 11.02 -1.89 2.68
N VAL A 152 9.80 -1.84 2.12
CA VAL A 152 8.56 -1.65 2.89
C VAL A 152 8.25 -2.89 3.75
N LEU A 153 8.40 -4.08 3.18
CA LEU A 153 8.10 -5.32 3.87
C LEU A 153 9.05 -5.55 5.04
N ALA A 154 10.36 -5.39 4.82
CA ALA A 154 11.36 -5.51 5.87
C ALA A 154 11.12 -4.49 7.00
N ALA A 155 10.81 -3.24 6.65
CA ALA A 155 10.50 -2.21 7.63
C ALA A 155 9.23 -2.54 8.43
N THR A 156 8.20 -3.09 7.79
CA THR A 156 6.97 -3.49 8.48
C THR A 156 7.23 -4.66 9.44
N PHE A 157 7.99 -5.69 9.01
CA PHE A 157 8.38 -6.79 9.89
C PHE A 157 9.24 -6.33 11.08
N ALA A 158 10.19 -5.42 10.85
CA ALA A 158 11.00 -4.84 11.92
C ALA A 158 10.13 -4.09 12.94
N ALA A 159 9.16 -3.28 12.49
CA ALA A 159 8.21 -2.61 13.38
C ALA A 159 7.37 -3.59 14.21
N MET A 160 6.99 -4.73 13.61
CA MET A 160 6.27 -5.81 14.28
C MET A 160 7.13 -6.62 15.27
N GLY A 161 8.43 -6.35 15.37
CA GLY A 161 9.34 -7.08 16.25
C GLY A 161 9.72 -8.47 15.74
N GLU A 162 9.60 -8.73 14.44
CA GLU A 162 10.00 -9.99 13.85
C GLU A 162 11.52 -10.14 13.79
N THR A 163 11.99 -11.39 13.78
CA THR A 163 13.38 -11.73 13.45
C THR A 163 13.52 -12.02 11.95
N PRO A 164 14.75 -12.02 11.38
CA PRO A 164 14.99 -12.39 9.98
C PRO A 164 14.39 -13.76 9.61
N ASP A 165 14.60 -14.78 10.43
CA ASP A 165 14.09 -16.13 10.20
C ASP A 165 12.54 -16.17 10.21
N CYS A 166 11.91 -15.46 11.14
CA CYS A 166 10.45 -15.36 11.19
C CYS A 166 9.89 -14.67 9.95
N ALA A 167 10.52 -13.58 9.50
CA ALA A 167 10.14 -12.86 8.28
C ALA A 167 10.25 -13.76 7.04
N ARG A 168 11.34 -14.54 6.93
CA ARG A 168 11.51 -15.55 5.87
C ARG A 168 10.40 -16.59 5.91
N ALA A 169 10.18 -17.20 7.07
CA ALA A 169 9.18 -18.26 7.25
C ALA A 169 7.77 -17.79 6.87
N LYS A 170 7.38 -16.56 7.25
CA LYS A 170 6.10 -15.95 6.86
C LYS A 170 5.97 -15.78 5.34
N LEU A 171 7.04 -15.33 4.68
CA LEU A 171 7.07 -15.21 3.22
C LEU A 171 6.96 -16.57 2.52
N ASP A 172 7.69 -17.57 2.99
CA ASP A 172 7.65 -18.91 2.40
C ASP A 172 6.30 -19.59 2.59
N LYS A 173 5.68 -19.42 3.76
CA LYS A 173 4.32 -19.86 4.02
C LYS A 173 3.31 -19.21 3.06
N ALA A 174 3.44 -17.90 2.82
CA ALA A 174 2.59 -17.18 1.86
C ALA A 174 2.82 -17.66 0.42
N ARG A 175 4.07 -17.87 0.00
CA ARG A 175 4.43 -18.40 -1.33
C ARG A 175 3.85 -19.79 -1.53
N GLN A 176 3.98 -20.68 -0.54
CA GLN A 176 3.48 -22.04 -0.60
C GLN A 176 1.95 -22.07 -0.73
N ALA A 177 1.25 -21.26 0.07
CA ALA A 177 -0.20 -21.16 0.00
C ALA A 177 -0.70 -20.71 -1.38
N LEU A 178 -0.07 -19.70 -1.97
CA LEU A 178 -0.41 -19.20 -3.31
C LEU A 178 -0.10 -20.24 -4.41
N ARG A 179 1.02 -20.95 -4.31
CA ARG A 179 1.37 -22.04 -5.26
C ARG A 179 0.37 -23.19 -5.18
N ALA A 180 0.03 -23.62 -3.96
CA ALA A 180 -0.97 -24.67 -3.74
C ALA A 180 -2.35 -24.28 -4.29
N ALA A 181 -2.69 -23.00 -4.25
CA ALA A 181 -3.92 -22.45 -4.84
C ALA A 181 -3.89 -22.34 -6.39
N GLY A 182 -2.79 -22.69 -7.05
CA GLY A 182 -2.66 -22.61 -8.50
C GLY A 182 -2.39 -21.20 -9.06
N VAL A 183 -1.88 -20.28 -8.23
CA VAL A 183 -1.48 -18.94 -8.70
C VAL A 183 -0.24 -19.06 -9.59
N PRO A 184 -0.21 -18.44 -10.79
CA PRO A 184 0.94 -18.53 -11.68
C PRO A 184 2.23 -18.01 -11.03
N GLY A 185 3.35 -18.72 -11.24
CA GLY A 185 4.60 -18.49 -10.51
C GLY A 185 5.14 -17.05 -10.52
N HIS A 186 4.99 -16.32 -11.63
CA HIS A 186 5.43 -14.93 -11.74
C HIS A 186 4.56 -13.93 -10.96
N HIS A 187 3.37 -14.33 -10.50
CA HIS A 187 2.50 -13.53 -9.65
C HIS A 187 2.62 -13.88 -8.16
N VAL A 188 3.12 -15.09 -7.84
CA VAL A 188 3.26 -15.57 -6.46
C VAL A 188 4.10 -14.63 -5.63
N GLU A 189 5.27 -14.22 -6.12
CA GLU A 189 6.20 -13.42 -5.32
C GLU A 189 5.62 -12.06 -4.93
N GLY A 190 5.07 -11.34 -5.90
CA GLY A 190 4.47 -10.04 -5.66
C GLY A 190 3.24 -10.09 -4.75
N ALA A 191 2.48 -11.19 -4.77
CA ALA A 191 1.34 -11.37 -3.88
C ALA A 191 1.78 -11.81 -2.48
N ALA A 192 2.76 -12.70 -2.38
CA ALA A 192 3.29 -13.20 -1.11
C ALA A 192 3.79 -12.06 -0.21
N GLN A 193 4.50 -11.08 -0.79
CA GLN A 193 5.00 -9.91 -0.08
C GLN A 193 3.90 -9.03 0.53
N GLU A 194 2.67 -9.07 0.01
CA GLU A 194 1.56 -8.27 0.54
C GLU A 194 0.67 -9.07 1.52
N ILE A 195 0.58 -10.39 1.37
CA ILE A 195 -0.31 -11.22 2.21
C ILE A 195 0.39 -11.79 3.45
N CYS A 196 1.73 -11.87 3.48
CA CYS A 196 2.49 -12.44 4.59
C CYS A 196 2.39 -11.63 5.90
N LEU A 197 1.84 -10.42 5.83
CA LEU A 197 1.62 -9.51 6.96
C LEU A 197 0.29 -9.74 7.70
N GLY A 198 -0.55 -10.68 7.25
CA GLY A 198 -1.82 -10.97 7.92
C GLY A 198 -2.25 -12.42 7.82
N PRO A 199 -3.43 -12.77 8.38
CA PRO A 199 -3.95 -14.13 8.33
C PRO A 199 -4.21 -14.57 6.87
N ILE A 200 -3.77 -15.79 6.57
CA ILE A 200 -3.95 -16.46 5.28
C ILE A 200 -4.92 -17.62 5.50
N ASP A 201 -6.03 -17.63 4.77
CA ASP A 201 -6.98 -18.75 4.81
C ASP A 201 -6.56 -19.83 3.82
N HIS A 202 -5.68 -20.74 4.27
CA HIS A 202 -5.09 -21.77 3.44
C HIS A 202 -6.11 -22.72 2.78
N GLY A 203 -7.28 -22.93 3.40
CA GLY A 203 -8.31 -23.83 2.88
C GLY A 203 -9.12 -23.23 1.73
N GLU A 204 -9.31 -21.90 1.75
CA GLU A 204 -10.21 -21.23 0.81
C GLU A 204 -9.52 -20.53 -0.37
N ILE A 205 -8.19 -20.33 -0.35
CA ILE A 205 -7.51 -19.51 -1.40
C ILE A 205 -7.80 -20.02 -2.82
N ALA A 206 -7.78 -21.34 -3.04
CA ALA A 206 -7.99 -21.91 -4.38
C ALA A 206 -9.40 -21.64 -4.92
N ALA A 207 -10.41 -21.83 -4.07
CA ALA A 207 -11.80 -21.51 -4.40
C ALA A 207 -11.96 -20.01 -4.61
N ALA A 208 -11.39 -19.18 -3.72
CA ALA A 208 -11.46 -17.73 -3.81
C ALA A 208 -10.80 -17.18 -5.08
N TRP A 209 -9.63 -17.70 -5.42
CA TRP A 209 -8.90 -17.42 -6.65
C TRP A 209 -9.74 -17.70 -7.89
N THR A 210 -10.42 -18.85 -7.93
CA THR A 210 -11.28 -19.25 -9.05
C THR A 210 -12.49 -18.33 -9.18
N SER A 211 -13.20 -18.05 -8.08
CA SER A 211 -14.35 -17.13 -8.06
C SER A 211 -13.96 -15.73 -8.54
N LEU A 212 -12.85 -15.18 -8.04
CA LEU A 212 -12.36 -13.86 -8.42
C LEU A 212 -12.01 -13.77 -9.92
N ASN A 213 -11.34 -14.79 -10.45
CA ASN A 213 -11.01 -14.84 -11.88
C ASN A 213 -12.25 -14.91 -12.77
N THR A 214 -13.26 -15.68 -12.36
CA THR A 214 -14.54 -15.79 -13.07
C THR A 214 -15.28 -14.46 -13.04
N ALA A 215 -15.36 -13.80 -11.88
CA ALA A 215 -16.09 -12.54 -11.72
C ALA A 215 -15.52 -11.40 -12.56
N VAL A 216 -14.20 -11.33 -12.75
CA VAL A 216 -13.57 -10.30 -13.57
C VAL A 216 -13.45 -10.66 -15.05
N ARG A 217 -13.83 -11.88 -15.47
CA ARG A 217 -13.60 -12.40 -16.83
C ARG A 217 -14.21 -11.50 -17.91
N GLY A 218 -15.44 -11.03 -17.69
CA GLY A 218 -16.15 -10.11 -18.58
C GLY A 218 -15.83 -8.63 -18.39
N ARG A 219 -14.96 -8.28 -17.43
CA ARG A 219 -14.67 -6.88 -17.04
C ARG A 219 -13.22 -6.51 -17.37
N ILE A 220 -12.91 -6.38 -18.67
CA ILE A 220 -11.52 -6.23 -19.17
C ILE A 220 -10.72 -5.15 -18.44
N VAL A 221 -11.30 -3.97 -18.22
CA VAL A 221 -10.61 -2.86 -17.53
C VAL A 221 -10.26 -3.22 -16.09
N LEU A 222 -11.19 -3.86 -15.36
CA LEU A 222 -10.97 -4.30 -13.99
C LEU A 222 -9.94 -5.43 -13.95
N ARG A 223 -10.08 -6.42 -14.83
CA ARG A 223 -9.16 -7.56 -14.95
C ARG A 223 -7.73 -7.10 -15.21
N ASN A 224 -7.54 -6.22 -16.19
CA ASN A 224 -6.22 -5.74 -16.58
C ASN A 224 -5.65 -4.74 -15.55
N GLY A 225 -6.50 -3.98 -14.87
CA GLY A 225 -6.06 -2.99 -13.90
C GLY A 225 -5.70 -3.54 -12.52
N VAL A 226 -6.43 -4.57 -12.06
CA VAL A 226 -6.08 -5.33 -10.85
C VAL A 226 -4.94 -6.29 -11.14
N GLY A 227 -4.99 -6.95 -12.30
CA GLY A 227 -4.05 -7.99 -12.67
C GLY A 227 -4.16 -9.25 -11.79
N LYS A 228 -3.44 -10.29 -12.18
CA LYS A 228 -3.45 -11.58 -11.46
C LYS A 228 -2.81 -11.48 -10.08
N THR A 229 -1.78 -10.65 -9.89
CA THR A 229 -1.19 -10.40 -8.57
C THR A 229 -2.22 -9.80 -7.60
N GLY A 230 -2.98 -8.79 -8.03
CA GLY A 230 -4.02 -8.17 -7.20
C GLY A 230 -5.15 -9.14 -6.83
N LEU A 231 -5.58 -9.97 -7.78
CA LEU A 231 -6.58 -11.02 -7.51
C LEU A 231 -6.04 -12.07 -6.52
N ALA A 232 -4.75 -12.40 -6.57
CA ALA A 232 -4.13 -13.37 -5.68
C ALA A 232 -4.06 -12.82 -4.24
N ILE A 233 -3.79 -11.52 -4.10
CA ILE A 233 -3.81 -10.83 -2.80
C ILE A 233 -5.22 -10.85 -2.19
N LEU A 234 -6.26 -10.61 -3.00
CA LEU A 234 -7.65 -10.67 -2.54
C LEU A 234 -8.06 -12.11 -2.18
N ALA A 235 -7.66 -13.09 -2.99
CA ALA A 235 -7.97 -14.50 -2.77
C ALA A 235 -7.40 -15.05 -1.45
N ALA A 236 -6.26 -14.51 -0.97
CA ALA A 236 -5.62 -14.97 0.25
C ALA A 236 -6.48 -14.81 1.53
N ARG A 237 -7.56 -14.03 1.45
CA ARG A 237 -8.50 -13.80 2.56
C ARG A 237 -9.73 -14.73 2.53
N GLY A 238 -9.78 -15.67 1.58
CA GLY A 238 -10.94 -16.54 1.40
C GLY A 238 -12.15 -15.81 0.81
N ARG A 239 -13.34 -16.42 0.94
CA ARG A 239 -14.65 -15.81 0.58
C ARG A 239 -14.69 -15.20 -0.82
N GLY A 240 -14.33 -16.00 -1.82
CA GLY A 240 -14.17 -15.55 -3.21
C GLY A 240 -15.34 -14.77 -3.80
N ALA A 241 -16.56 -15.28 -3.64
CA ALA A 241 -17.77 -14.66 -4.18
C ALA A 241 -18.03 -13.28 -3.53
N GLU A 242 -18.01 -13.21 -2.20
CA GLU A 242 -18.19 -11.97 -1.47
C GLU A 242 -17.12 -10.93 -1.82
N THR A 243 -15.86 -11.34 -1.90
CA THR A 243 -14.74 -10.46 -2.26
C THR A 243 -14.84 -9.99 -3.71
N ALA A 244 -15.35 -10.82 -4.61
CA ALA A 244 -15.59 -10.45 -6.00
C ALA A 244 -16.69 -9.37 -6.13
N ASP A 245 -17.80 -9.52 -5.42
CA ASP A 245 -18.87 -8.53 -5.40
C ASP A 245 -18.37 -7.19 -4.83
N ARG A 246 -17.62 -7.24 -3.73
CA ARG A 246 -16.96 -6.06 -3.14
C ARG A 246 -16.01 -5.37 -4.12
N LEU A 247 -15.20 -6.13 -4.86
CA LEU A 247 -14.28 -5.60 -5.87
C LEU A 247 -15.05 -4.88 -6.99
N VAL A 248 -16.12 -5.50 -7.46
CA VAL A 248 -17.01 -4.97 -8.48
C VAL A 248 -17.68 -3.67 -8.04
N SER A 249 -18.33 -3.67 -6.88
CA SER A 249 -19.00 -2.48 -6.34
C SER A 249 -18.01 -1.35 -6.05
N SER A 250 -16.82 -1.68 -5.54
CA SER A 250 -15.76 -0.68 -5.31
C SER A 250 -15.28 -0.06 -6.62
N PHE A 251 -15.18 -0.84 -7.69
CA PHE A 251 -14.79 -0.33 -9.01
C PHE A 251 -15.84 0.60 -9.61
N GLU A 252 -17.11 0.24 -9.48
CA GLU A 252 -18.22 1.08 -9.94
C GLU A 252 -18.28 2.40 -9.17
N ALA A 253 -18.14 2.35 -7.83
CA ALA A 253 -18.07 3.53 -6.99
C ALA A 253 -16.91 4.46 -7.34
N VAL A 254 -15.70 3.92 -7.54
CA VAL A 254 -14.52 4.72 -7.92
C VAL A 254 -14.65 5.31 -9.33
N ARG A 255 -15.28 4.59 -10.28
CA ARG A 255 -15.52 5.12 -11.63
C ARG A 255 -16.56 6.23 -11.67
N ALA A 256 -17.46 6.29 -10.68
CA ALA A 256 -18.47 7.33 -10.57
C ALA A 256 -17.91 8.66 -10.03
N LEU A 257 -16.73 8.65 -9.41
CA LEU A 257 -16.09 9.85 -8.86
C LEU A 257 -15.82 10.92 -9.94
N ARG A 258 -15.82 12.19 -9.53
CA ARG A 258 -15.48 13.34 -10.38
C ARG A 258 -14.28 14.10 -9.80
N PRO A 259 -13.25 14.42 -10.61
CA PRO A 259 -13.05 14.02 -12.01
C PRO A 259 -12.83 12.50 -12.17
N ARG A 260 -13.28 11.92 -13.27
CA ARG A 260 -13.25 10.46 -13.46
C ARG A 260 -11.80 9.93 -13.49
N PRO A 261 -11.40 8.98 -12.61
CA PRO A 261 -10.08 8.37 -12.69
C PRO A 261 -9.95 7.51 -13.94
N SER A 262 -8.71 7.32 -14.42
CA SER A 262 -8.43 6.36 -15.49
C SER A 262 -8.82 4.94 -15.06
N GLY A 263 -9.12 4.07 -16.02
CA GLY A 263 -9.55 2.70 -15.72
C GLY A 263 -8.55 1.91 -14.86
N GLN A 264 -7.25 2.12 -15.10
CA GLN A 264 -6.16 1.52 -14.33
C GLN A 264 -6.12 2.03 -12.88
N VAL A 265 -6.20 3.34 -12.68
CA VAL A 265 -6.25 3.94 -11.34
C VAL A 265 -7.51 3.48 -10.60
N ALA A 266 -8.65 3.45 -11.29
CA ALA A 266 -9.92 3.01 -10.72
C ALA A 266 -9.85 1.56 -10.24
N ALA A 267 -9.27 0.66 -11.05
CA ALA A 267 -9.12 -0.74 -10.69
C ALA A 267 -8.20 -0.96 -9.48
N ARG A 268 -7.08 -0.21 -9.40
CA ARG A 268 -6.16 -0.30 -8.24
C ARG A 268 -6.79 0.24 -6.96
N LEU A 269 -7.47 1.38 -7.02
CA LEU A 269 -8.22 1.92 -5.89
C LEU A 269 -9.32 0.94 -5.45
N ALA A 270 -10.05 0.36 -6.41
CA ALA A 270 -11.09 -0.62 -6.13
C ALA A 270 -10.55 -1.88 -5.44
N MET A 271 -9.40 -2.39 -5.88
CA MET A 271 -8.77 -3.54 -5.23
C MET A 271 -8.41 -3.26 -3.77
N ARG A 272 -7.89 -2.08 -3.47
CA ARG A 272 -7.58 -1.69 -2.08
C ARG A 272 -8.83 -1.43 -1.24
N LEU A 273 -9.88 -0.84 -1.83
CA LEU A 273 -11.16 -0.69 -1.15
C LEU A 273 -11.82 -2.04 -0.84
N ALA A 274 -11.77 -2.99 -1.78
CA ALA A 274 -12.26 -4.34 -1.55
C ALA A 274 -11.47 -5.04 -0.44
N GLN A 275 -10.15 -4.86 -0.41
CA GLN A 275 -9.29 -5.33 0.67
C GLN A 275 -9.64 -4.70 2.02
N ALA A 276 -9.96 -3.39 2.07
CA ALA A 276 -10.39 -2.73 3.30
C ALA A 276 -11.76 -3.25 3.80
N GLN A 277 -12.63 -3.65 2.88
CA GLN A 277 -13.96 -4.21 3.20
C GLN A 277 -13.91 -5.63 3.77
N THR A 278 -12.81 -6.37 3.59
CA THR A 278 -12.69 -7.72 4.18
C THR A 278 -12.47 -7.72 5.70
N GLY A 279 -12.21 -6.54 6.29
CA GLY A 279 -12.52 -6.25 7.69
C GLY A 279 -12.07 -7.32 8.69
N THR A 280 -10.84 -7.86 8.55
CA THR A 280 -10.33 -8.83 9.51
C THR A 280 -10.48 -8.28 10.92
N SER A 281 -11.33 -8.95 11.71
CA SER A 281 -11.84 -8.58 13.03
C SER A 281 -10.78 -8.67 14.15
N GLN A 282 -9.50 -8.51 13.82
CA GLN A 282 -8.44 -8.35 14.80
C GLN A 282 -7.87 -6.93 14.71
N PRO A 283 -7.81 -6.20 15.84
CA PRO A 283 -7.33 -4.84 15.85
C PRO A 283 -5.81 -4.88 15.84
N HIS A 284 -5.20 -4.79 14.66
CA HIS A 284 -3.83 -4.36 14.60
C HIS A 284 -3.75 -3.10 13.76
N ALA A 285 -3.15 -2.08 14.36
CA ALA A 285 -2.61 -0.92 13.68
C ALA A 285 -2.00 -1.36 12.33
N ALA A 286 -1.26 -2.49 12.29
CA ALA A 286 -0.73 -3.14 11.10
C ALA A 286 -1.69 -3.27 9.89
N ALA A 287 -3.00 -3.50 10.05
CA ALA A 287 -3.94 -3.57 8.92
C ALA A 287 -4.31 -2.18 8.35
N ARG A 288 -4.44 -1.17 9.22
CA ARG A 288 -4.61 0.24 8.85
C ARG A 288 -3.32 0.77 8.22
N ASP A 289 -2.19 0.43 8.82
CA ASP A 289 -0.85 0.85 8.44
C ASP A 289 -0.48 0.20 7.08
N LEU A 290 -0.86 -1.05 6.85
CA LEU A 290 -0.75 -1.74 5.57
C LEU A 290 -1.63 -1.08 4.50
N ALA A 291 -2.89 -0.73 4.78
CA ALA A 291 -3.73 -0.02 3.80
C ALA A 291 -3.11 1.33 3.38
N ALA A 292 -2.51 2.04 4.33
CA ALA A 292 -1.81 3.29 4.08
C ALA A 292 -0.51 3.13 3.28
N ILE A 293 0.29 2.12 3.61
CA ILE A 293 1.50 1.72 2.87
C ILE A 293 1.15 1.29 1.44
N LEU A 294 0.11 0.49 1.27
CA LEU A 294 -0.34 -0.01 -0.02
C LEU A 294 -0.98 1.09 -0.87
N ALA A 295 -1.63 2.08 -0.25
CA ALA A 295 -2.11 3.28 -0.93
C ALA A 295 -0.94 4.14 -1.42
N ALA A 296 0.11 4.30 -0.60
CA ALA A 296 1.34 4.98 -1.00
C ALA A 296 2.04 4.24 -2.16
N GLN A 297 2.15 2.91 -2.09
CA GLN A 297 2.68 2.10 -3.19
C GLN A 297 1.82 2.20 -4.46
N ALA A 298 0.50 2.14 -4.34
CA ALA A 298 -0.40 2.28 -5.48
C ALA A 298 -0.27 3.67 -6.14
N ALA A 299 -0.08 4.73 -5.34
CA ALA A 299 0.22 6.06 -5.85
C ALA A 299 1.55 6.12 -6.60
N VAL A 300 2.61 5.48 -6.09
CA VAL A 300 3.92 5.37 -6.77
C VAL A 300 3.78 4.66 -8.11
N ILE A 301 3.12 3.49 -8.14
CA ILE A 301 2.95 2.73 -9.39
C ILE A 301 2.04 3.49 -10.37
N ALA A 302 1.05 4.25 -9.88
CA ALA A 302 0.21 5.09 -10.73
C ALA A 302 0.98 6.28 -11.33
N ALA A 303 1.87 6.90 -10.55
CA ALA A 303 2.74 7.97 -11.01
C ALA A 303 3.71 7.47 -12.10
N VAL A 304 4.35 6.31 -11.90
CA VAL A 304 5.24 5.70 -12.90
C VAL A 304 4.47 5.34 -14.18
N ALA A 305 3.29 4.74 -14.07
CA ALA A 305 2.45 4.39 -15.22
C ALA A 305 1.96 5.64 -15.99
N GLY A 306 1.65 6.72 -15.27
CA GLY A 306 1.29 8.01 -15.86
C GLY A 306 2.46 8.65 -16.62
N SER A 307 3.67 8.59 -16.06
CA SER A 307 4.89 9.08 -16.72
C SER A 307 5.23 8.28 -17.98
N THR A 308 5.09 6.94 -17.96
CA THR A 308 5.32 6.11 -19.16
C THR A 308 4.27 6.34 -20.25
N ALA A 309 3.01 6.62 -19.88
CA ALA A 309 1.96 6.94 -20.86
C ALA A 309 2.14 8.34 -21.47
N ALA A 310 2.69 9.30 -20.72
CA ALA A 310 3.01 10.62 -21.23
C ALA A 310 4.20 10.61 -22.22
N VAL A 311 5.21 9.77 -21.98
CA VAL A 311 6.34 9.62 -22.91
C VAL A 311 5.92 8.91 -24.20
N ALA A 312 5.06 7.89 -24.12
CA ALA A 312 4.56 7.18 -25.31
C ALA A 312 3.54 7.99 -26.14
N ALA A 313 2.93 9.04 -25.57
CA ALA A 313 2.05 9.95 -26.30
C ALA A 313 2.80 11.16 -26.89
N ALA A 314 4.08 11.33 -26.56
CA ALA A 314 4.95 12.39 -27.05
C ALA A 314 6.04 11.89 -28.02
N SER A 315 5.96 10.61 -28.43
CA SER A 315 6.85 9.92 -29.36
C SER A 315 6.09 9.43 -30.57
#